data_AF-A0A957KGJ1-F1
#
_entry.id   AF-A0A957KGJ1-F1
#
_cell.length_a   1.000
_cell.length_b   1.000
_cell.length_c   1.000
_cell.angle_alpha   90.00
_cell.angle_beta   90.00
_cell.angle_gamma   90.00
#
_symmetry.space_group_name_H-M   'P 1'
#
loop_
_entity.id
_entity.type
_entity.pdbx_description
1 polymer ?
#
loop_
_entity_poly.entity_id
_entity_poly.type
_entity_poly.pdbx_seq_one_letter_code
_entity_poly.pdbx_strand_id
1 'polypeptide(L)'
;FTSSVDLQNHIEANSSASVTVRFIEQYDEIAQSYRLFSMNPFQFGTFAVTDANSYLVAVQVPDGNSVVWTMVGSGAGSNGTLLAPEAATSPALYYGQLAGATTGTPYSYIAWTGTGSGAPAEILTEDGFNTSDGTDQGYQNDYWLVNLNNFSSAPADGATINILFGETDSGSSSLWSHTFTFQQASDDSNQGTVAAGLGGACPGLASVGRVDTTNYISYSGSAGTYLLYRSQQASDGTASRSNGRYQYIGSQTISGSSGSFTDITLDQSWYIIVPADGSNNINGCHSIERGTAAPTAIQLDQLGINSSTMAPAAFLGLLATTLLTLGLVVRQMLWSRRQTTTTTRSSG
;
A
#
# COMPACT_ATOMS: atom_id res chain seq x y z
N PHE A 1 19.08 -33.59 -0.35
CA PHE A 1 19.92 -33.11 -1.47
C PHE A 1 21.21 -32.54 -0.91
N THR A 2 22.35 -32.77 -1.58
CA THR A 2 23.70 -32.40 -1.08
C THR A 2 24.22 -31.05 -1.61
N SER A 3 23.51 -30.45 -2.57
CA SER A 3 23.78 -29.11 -3.09
C SER A 3 22.49 -28.49 -3.66
N SER A 4 22.47 -27.17 -3.87
CA SER A 4 21.36 -26.47 -4.52
C SER A 4 21.25 -26.89 -5.98
N VAL A 5 22.39 -27.23 -6.60
CA VAL A 5 22.47 -27.83 -7.93
C VAL A 5 21.81 -29.21 -7.96
N ASP A 6 21.99 -30.04 -6.93
CA ASP A 6 21.33 -31.36 -6.86
C ASP A 6 19.80 -31.22 -6.73
N LEU A 7 19.34 -30.26 -5.92
CA LEU A 7 17.91 -29.98 -5.77
C LEU A 7 17.33 -29.41 -7.07
N GLN A 8 18.01 -28.46 -7.72
CA GLN A 8 17.64 -27.96 -9.04
C GLN A 8 17.51 -29.11 -10.04
N ASN A 9 18.59 -29.88 -10.21
CA ASN A 9 18.63 -30.99 -11.17
C ASN A 9 17.51 -31.99 -10.90
N HIS A 10 17.20 -32.26 -9.63
CA HIS A 10 16.11 -33.15 -9.28
C HIS A 10 14.75 -32.58 -9.68
N ILE A 11 14.45 -31.32 -9.37
CA ILE A 11 13.18 -30.69 -9.74
C ILE A 11 13.02 -30.66 -11.27
N GLU A 12 14.05 -30.21 -11.99
CA GLU A 12 14.01 -30.11 -13.45
C GLU A 12 13.90 -31.48 -14.12
N ALA A 13 14.54 -32.52 -13.56
CA ALA A 13 14.49 -33.89 -14.13
C ALA A 13 13.23 -34.69 -13.74
N ASN A 14 12.55 -34.34 -12.64
CA ASN A 14 11.40 -35.10 -12.11
C ASN A 14 10.08 -34.33 -12.19
N SER A 15 10.07 -33.19 -12.89
CA SER A 15 8.84 -32.47 -13.21
C SER A 15 8.12 -33.10 -14.40
N SER A 16 6.78 -33.10 -14.39
CA SER A 16 5.97 -33.67 -15.48
C SER A 16 6.11 -32.93 -16.82
N ALA A 17 6.64 -31.71 -16.80
CA ALA A 17 7.03 -30.94 -17.97
C ALA A 17 8.33 -30.17 -17.68
N SER A 18 8.94 -29.64 -18.75
CA SER A 18 10.17 -28.85 -18.65
C SER A 18 9.96 -27.65 -17.75
N VAL A 19 10.80 -27.50 -16.73
CA VAL A 19 10.85 -26.32 -15.85
C VAL A 19 12.27 -25.85 -15.71
N THR A 20 12.43 -24.58 -15.33
CA THR A 20 13.73 -24.01 -14.97
C THR A 20 13.65 -23.48 -13.55
N VAL A 21 14.45 -23.99 -12.63
CA VAL A 21 14.52 -23.40 -11.28
C VAL A 21 15.22 -22.04 -11.37
N ARG A 22 14.59 -21.01 -10.80
CA ARG A 22 15.06 -19.63 -10.85
C ARG A 22 15.88 -19.32 -9.61
N PHE A 23 15.34 -19.63 -8.45
CA PHE A 23 16.01 -19.43 -7.16
C PHE A 23 15.47 -20.38 -6.09
N ILE A 24 16.28 -20.55 -5.05
CA ILE A 24 15.98 -21.30 -3.83
C ILE A 24 16.24 -20.37 -2.66
N GLU A 25 15.28 -20.27 -1.74
CA GLU A 25 15.39 -19.52 -0.50
C GLU A 25 15.26 -20.47 0.68
N GLN A 26 15.91 -20.12 1.78
CA GLN A 26 15.84 -20.86 3.03
C GLN A 26 15.23 -19.96 4.09
N TYR A 27 14.29 -20.50 4.86
CA TYR A 27 13.73 -19.79 6.00
C TYR A 27 14.80 -19.63 7.09
N ASP A 28 15.02 -18.39 7.51
CA ASP A 28 15.87 -18.03 8.64
C ASP A 28 15.00 -17.84 9.87
N GLU A 29 15.04 -18.80 10.80
CA GLU A 29 14.23 -18.76 12.03
C GLU A 29 14.54 -17.55 12.92
N ILE A 30 15.76 -17.01 12.87
CA ILE A 30 16.16 -15.86 13.69
C ILE A 30 15.58 -14.59 13.08
N ALA A 31 15.68 -14.45 11.76
CA ALA A 31 15.15 -13.29 11.04
C ALA A 31 13.63 -13.37 10.78
N GLN A 32 13.03 -14.56 10.99
CA GLN A 32 11.64 -14.86 10.66
C GLN A 32 11.30 -14.52 9.19
N SER A 33 12.25 -14.74 8.28
CA SER A 33 12.12 -14.39 6.86
C SER A 33 12.81 -15.40 5.95
N TYR A 34 12.44 -15.43 4.67
CA TYR A 34 13.18 -16.19 3.66
C TYR A 34 14.41 -15.42 3.22
N ARG A 35 15.55 -16.10 3.20
CA ARG A 35 16.80 -15.56 2.67
C ARG A 35 17.14 -16.28 1.38
N LEU A 36 17.39 -15.50 0.34
CA LEU A 36 17.90 -16.01 -0.93
C LEU A 36 19.15 -16.85 -0.68
N PHE A 37 19.05 -18.14 -0.98
CA PHE A 37 20.12 -19.10 -0.78
C PHE A 37 20.94 -19.26 -2.06
N SER A 38 20.28 -19.40 -3.21
CA SER A 38 20.94 -19.52 -4.51
C SER A 38 20.02 -19.12 -5.65
N MET A 39 20.58 -18.56 -6.72
CA MET A 39 19.87 -18.19 -7.96
C MET A 39 20.56 -18.80 -9.18
N ASN A 40 19.84 -18.95 -10.29
CA ASN A 40 20.38 -19.40 -11.58
C ASN A 40 21.25 -18.28 -12.23
N PRO A 41 22.50 -18.55 -12.66
CA PRO A 41 23.23 -19.82 -12.57
C PRO A 41 23.65 -20.12 -11.13
N PHE A 42 23.37 -21.34 -10.67
CA PHE A 42 23.64 -21.78 -9.30
C PHE A 42 25.15 -21.87 -9.06
N GLN A 43 25.75 -20.74 -8.71
CA GLN A 43 27.20 -20.58 -8.53
C GLN A 43 27.58 -20.79 -7.07
N PHE A 44 27.70 -22.08 -6.70
CA PHE A 44 28.37 -22.64 -5.51
C PHE A 44 28.04 -22.10 -4.11
N GLY A 45 27.66 -23.05 -3.26
CA GLY A 45 27.60 -22.97 -1.80
C GLY A 45 27.24 -24.36 -1.25
N THR A 46 27.74 -24.74 -0.08
CA THR A 46 27.39 -26.02 0.54
C THR A 46 25.93 -25.95 1.00
N PHE A 47 25.00 -26.41 0.18
CA PHE A 47 23.59 -26.54 0.54
C PHE A 47 23.37 -27.95 1.11
N ALA A 48 23.29 -28.04 2.43
CA ALA A 48 22.71 -29.22 3.07
C ALA A 48 21.22 -28.93 3.27
N VAL A 49 20.36 -29.73 2.61
CA VAL A 49 18.96 -29.81 3.06
C VAL A 49 18.98 -30.41 4.44
N THR A 50 18.54 -29.64 5.43
CA THR A 50 18.32 -30.13 6.79
C THR A 50 16.83 -30.23 7.02
N ASP A 51 16.39 -31.33 7.64
CA ASP A 51 14.97 -31.55 7.96
C ASP A 51 14.36 -30.46 8.88
N ALA A 52 15.21 -29.65 9.52
CA ALA A 52 14.81 -28.56 10.40
C ALA A 52 14.40 -27.26 9.68
N ASN A 53 14.74 -27.09 8.40
CA ASN A 53 14.54 -25.80 7.72
C ASN A 53 13.48 -25.90 6.63
N SER A 54 12.62 -24.89 6.53
CA SER A 54 11.72 -24.71 5.40
C SER A 54 12.45 -24.04 4.23
N TYR A 55 12.11 -24.42 3.01
CA TYR A 55 12.71 -23.87 1.79
C TYR A 55 11.62 -23.44 0.82
N LEU A 56 11.84 -22.32 0.14
CA LEU A 56 11.00 -21.85 -0.96
C LEU A 56 11.76 -22.04 -2.26
N VAL A 57 11.12 -22.62 -3.27
CA VAL A 57 11.73 -22.84 -4.59
C VAL A 57 10.85 -22.21 -5.66
N ALA A 58 11.41 -21.23 -6.38
CA ALA A 58 10.73 -20.62 -7.51
C ALA A 58 11.10 -21.33 -8.82
N VAL A 59 10.09 -21.79 -9.54
CA VAL A 59 10.23 -22.46 -10.83
C VAL A 59 9.59 -21.65 -11.94
N GLN A 60 10.26 -21.57 -13.08
CA GLN A 60 9.70 -21.05 -14.32
C GLN A 60 9.09 -22.21 -15.10
N VAL A 61 7.78 -22.13 -15.32
CA VAL A 61 7.02 -23.07 -16.15
C VAL A 61 6.78 -22.41 -17.52
N PRO A 62 7.06 -23.09 -18.65
CA PRO A 62 6.73 -22.54 -19.97
C PRO A 62 5.22 -22.37 -20.13
N ASP A 63 4.80 -21.26 -20.74
CA ASP A 63 3.40 -20.89 -20.92
C ASP A 63 2.53 -22.06 -21.44
N GLY A 64 1.34 -22.19 -20.86
CA GLY A 64 0.36 -23.21 -21.27
C GLY A 64 0.61 -24.61 -20.69
N ASN A 65 1.60 -24.80 -19.82
CA ASN A 65 1.84 -26.07 -19.14
C ASN A 65 1.40 -26.01 -17.68
N SER A 66 0.80 -27.10 -17.19
CA SER A 66 0.73 -27.41 -15.77
C SER A 66 1.87 -28.37 -15.45
N VAL A 67 2.61 -28.09 -14.38
CA VAL A 67 3.70 -28.95 -13.92
C VAL A 67 3.31 -29.57 -12.60
N VAL A 68 3.46 -30.89 -12.51
CA VAL A 68 3.46 -31.61 -11.25
C VAL A 68 4.90 -32.03 -11.00
N TRP A 69 5.47 -31.55 -9.90
CA TRP A 69 6.70 -32.12 -9.34
C TRP A 69 6.29 -33.02 -8.19
N THR A 70 6.47 -34.33 -8.35
CA THR A 70 6.26 -35.29 -7.25
C THR A 70 7.61 -35.61 -6.66
N MET A 71 7.76 -35.40 -5.35
CA MET A 71 8.95 -35.85 -4.64
C MET A 71 9.03 -37.37 -4.75
N VAL A 72 10.00 -37.88 -5.51
CA VAL A 72 10.19 -39.32 -5.67
C VAL A 72 10.73 -39.86 -4.35
N GLY A 73 9.85 -40.34 -3.46
CA GLY A 73 10.27 -40.94 -2.18
C GLY A 73 9.25 -40.93 -1.04
N SER A 74 8.18 -40.12 -1.10
CA SER A 74 7.07 -40.19 -0.14
C SER A 74 5.75 -40.19 -0.90
N GLY A 75 4.90 -41.19 -0.62
CA GLY A 75 3.70 -41.47 -1.41
C GLY A 75 2.74 -40.29 -1.43
N ALA A 76 2.61 -39.64 -2.59
CA ALA A 76 1.54 -38.71 -2.86
C ALA A 76 0.22 -39.49 -2.94
N GLY A 77 -0.65 -39.30 -1.93
CA GLY A 77 -2.03 -39.74 -2.00
C GLY A 77 -2.72 -39.04 -3.18
N SER A 78 -3.16 -39.84 -4.15
CA SER A 78 -3.83 -39.38 -5.35
C SER A 78 -5.24 -38.86 -5.01
N ASN A 79 -5.40 -37.56 -4.84
CA ASN A 79 -6.66 -36.86 -5.04
C ASN A 79 -6.35 -35.49 -5.63
N GLY A 80 -6.66 -35.33 -6.92
CA GLY A 80 -6.38 -34.14 -7.74
C GLY A 80 -7.24 -32.92 -7.37
N THR A 81 -7.22 -32.51 -6.11
CA THR A 81 -7.69 -31.20 -5.68
C THR A 81 -6.49 -30.28 -5.74
N LEU A 82 -6.59 -29.18 -6.50
CA LEU A 82 -5.63 -28.07 -6.40
C LEU A 82 -5.68 -27.59 -4.94
N LEU A 83 -4.70 -27.98 -4.14
CA LEU A 83 -4.56 -27.48 -2.79
C LEU A 83 -4.08 -26.03 -2.87
N ALA A 84 -4.64 -25.19 -1.99
CA ALA A 84 -4.13 -23.85 -1.71
C ALA A 84 -2.60 -23.90 -1.49
N PRO A 85 -1.86 -22.81 -1.76
CA PRO A 85 -0.44 -22.74 -1.47
C PRO A 85 -0.16 -23.31 -0.08
N GLU A 86 0.76 -24.28 -0.02
CA GLU A 86 1.05 -25.07 1.16
C GLU A 86 1.35 -24.13 2.32
N ALA A 87 0.51 -24.20 3.35
CA ALA A 87 0.60 -23.38 4.55
C ALA A 87 1.98 -23.56 5.17
N ALA A 88 2.85 -22.55 5.00
CA ALA A 88 3.73 -22.16 6.08
C ALA A 88 2.86 -21.98 7.33
N THR A 89 3.43 -21.97 8.52
CA THR A 89 2.77 -21.58 9.79
C THR A 89 2.26 -20.13 9.81
N SER A 90 1.99 -19.59 8.63
CA SER A 90 1.45 -18.32 8.26
C SER A 90 0.10 -18.13 8.94
N PRO A 91 -0.15 -16.94 9.51
CA PRO A 91 -1.50 -16.55 9.91
C PRO A 91 -2.53 -16.80 8.80
N ALA A 92 -3.76 -17.13 9.18
CA ALA A 92 -4.89 -17.32 8.26
C ALA A 92 -4.95 -16.20 7.21
N LEU A 93 -4.76 -16.58 5.94
CA LEU A 93 -4.83 -15.67 4.81
C LEU A 93 -6.29 -15.52 4.38
N TYR A 94 -6.66 -14.32 3.96
CA TYR A 94 -7.97 -14.05 3.40
C TYR A 94 -7.81 -13.72 1.93
N TYR A 95 -8.66 -14.30 1.09
CA TYR A 95 -8.54 -14.12 -0.35
C TYR A 95 -9.88 -14.18 -1.06
N GLY A 96 -9.92 -13.70 -2.30
CA GLY A 96 -11.11 -13.74 -3.14
C GLY A 96 -10.84 -13.19 -4.54
N GLN A 97 -11.90 -12.98 -5.32
CA GLN A 97 -11.82 -12.46 -6.68
C GLN A 97 -12.69 -11.21 -6.85
N LEU A 98 -12.42 -10.41 -7.87
CA LEU A 98 -13.24 -9.24 -8.24
C LEU A 98 -14.09 -9.55 -9.46
N ALA A 99 -15.41 -9.35 -9.35
CA ALA A 99 -16.32 -9.57 -10.46
C ALA A 99 -16.02 -8.58 -11.59
N GLY A 100 -15.77 -9.09 -12.80
CA GLY A 100 -15.50 -8.26 -13.97
C GLY A 100 -14.11 -7.63 -13.99
N ALA A 101 -13.23 -7.97 -13.04
CA ALA A 101 -11.83 -7.58 -13.15
C ALA A 101 -11.20 -8.18 -14.41
N THR A 102 -10.38 -7.36 -15.06
CA THR A 102 -9.62 -7.78 -16.24
C THR A 102 -8.42 -8.59 -15.77
N THR A 103 -8.28 -9.80 -16.31
CA THR A 103 -7.14 -10.67 -15.98
C THR A 103 -5.81 -9.97 -16.25
N GLY A 104 -4.91 -10.04 -15.27
CA GLY A 104 -3.59 -9.42 -15.35
C GLY A 104 -3.56 -7.89 -15.16
N THR A 105 -4.70 -7.25 -14.90
CA THR A 105 -4.74 -5.86 -14.47
C THR A 105 -4.40 -5.77 -12.98
N PRO A 106 -3.47 -4.88 -12.57
CA PRO A 106 -3.23 -4.64 -11.16
C PRO A 106 -4.40 -3.88 -10.54
N TYR A 107 -4.77 -4.30 -9.33
CA TYR A 107 -5.78 -3.64 -8.50
C TYR A 107 -5.14 -3.31 -7.16
N SER A 108 -5.50 -2.16 -6.61
CA SER A 108 -5.07 -1.77 -5.28
C SER A 108 -6.22 -1.98 -4.29
N TYR A 109 -5.89 -2.17 -3.01
CA TYR A 109 -6.92 -2.28 -1.99
C TYR A 109 -6.54 -1.57 -0.70
N ILE A 110 -7.57 -1.20 0.06
CA ILE A 110 -7.44 -0.80 1.46
C ILE A 110 -8.35 -1.67 2.31
N ALA A 111 -7.80 -2.23 3.37
CA ALA A 111 -8.52 -3.01 4.37
C ALA A 111 -8.48 -2.29 5.73
N TRP A 112 -9.58 -2.34 6.47
CA TRP A 112 -9.67 -1.78 7.83
C TRP A 112 -10.65 -2.55 8.69
N THR A 113 -10.49 -2.40 10.01
CA THR A 113 -11.35 -3.06 11.01
C THR A 113 -12.46 -2.13 11.50
N GLY A 114 -13.57 -2.74 11.93
CA GLY A 114 -14.66 -2.07 12.63
C GLY A 114 -15.85 -1.68 11.75
N THR A 115 -16.91 -1.22 12.40
CA THR A 115 -18.17 -0.77 11.78
C THR A 115 -18.33 0.76 11.85
N GLY A 116 -17.30 1.44 12.34
CA GLY A 116 -17.39 2.80 12.86
C GLY A 116 -17.64 3.86 11.79
N SER A 117 -18.40 4.88 12.16
CA SER A 117 -18.43 6.15 11.44
C SER A 117 -17.11 6.88 11.63
N GLY A 118 -16.55 7.44 10.56
CA GLY A 118 -15.32 8.23 10.59
C GLY A 118 -14.12 7.49 10.00
N ALA A 119 -12.96 8.13 10.15
CA ALA A 119 -11.71 7.61 9.61
C ALA A 119 -11.22 6.44 10.46
N PRO A 120 -10.97 5.26 9.88
CA PRO A 120 -10.26 4.18 10.57
C PRO A 120 -8.92 4.67 11.11
N ALA A 121 -8.55 4.24 12.32
CA ALA A 121 -7.26 4.63 12.90
C ALA A 121 -6.08 4.04 12.12
N GLU A 122 -6.27 2.85 11.56
CA GLU A 122 -5.27 2.11 10.82
C GLU A 122 -5.91 1.44 9.60
N ILE A 123 -5.14 1.39 8.52
CA ILE A 123 -5.49 0.66 7.30
C ILE A 123 -4.31 -0.20 6.83
N LEU A 124 -4.62 -1.28 6.13
CA LEU A 124 -3.68 -2.11 5.38
C LEU A 124 -3.89 -1.91 3.88
N THR A 125 -2.82 -1.88 3.12
CA THR A 125 -2.84 -1.92 1.65
C THR A 125 -2.30 -3.26 1.13
N GLU A 126 -2.36 -3.47 -0.18
CA GLU A 126 -1.81 -4.64 -0.88
C GLU A 126 -0.33 -4.92 -0.57
N ASP A 127 0.47 -3.86 -0.35
CA ASP A 127 1.85 -3.95 0.12
C ASP A 127 1.98 -4.79 1.39
N GLY A 128 0.94 -4.79 2.23
CA GLY A 128 0.95 -5.41 3.53
C GLY A 128 0.89 -6.93 3.50
N PHE A 129 0.62 -7.59 2.37
CA PHE A 129 0.46 -9.04 2.36
C PHE A 129 1.79 -9.80 2.58
N ASN A 130 2.87 -9.38 1.90
CA ASN A 130 4.16 -10.05 1.96
C ASN A 130 5.32 -9.06 1.86
N THR A 131 5.41 -8.20 2.87
CA THR A 131 6.29 -7.03 2.88
C THR A 131 7.78 -7.38 2.79
N SER A 132 8.18 -8.59 3.21
CA SER A 132 9.57 -9.05 3.17
C SER A 132 10.08 -9.38 1.77
N ASP A 133 9.18 -9.67 0.82
CA ASP A 133 9.54 -10.21 -0.50
C ASP A 133 9.73 -9.10 -1.54
N GLY A 134 9.75 -7.85 -1.08
CA GLY A 134 10.10 -6.67 -1.85
C GLY A 134 9.07 -6.24 -2.90
N THR A 135 8.20 -7.11 -3.42
CA THR A 135 7.19 -6.80 -4.47
C THR A 135 5.77 -6.89 -3.94
N ASP A 136 4.83 -6.13 -4.54
CA ASP A 136 3.39 -6.32 -4.31
C ASP A 136 3.02 -7.78 -4.54
N GLN A 137 2.40 -8.38 -3.54
CA GLN A 137 1.89 -9.74 -3.61
C GLN A 137 0.42 -9.78 -3.18
N GLY A 138 -0.21 -8.64 -2.89
CA GLY A 138 -1.58 -8.55 -2.41
C GLY A 138 -2.62 -8.75 -3.51
N TYR A 139 -2.26 -8.57 -4.79
CA TYR A 139 -3.09 -8.98 -5.92
C TYR A 139 -2.28 -9.82 -6.92
N GLN A 140 -2.63 -11.10 -7.07
CA GLN A 140 -1.93 -12.04 -7.95
C GLN A 140 -2.86 -13.04 -8.58
N ASN A 141 -2.60 -13.40 -9.84
CA ASN A 141 -3.31 -14.46 -10.56
C ASN A 141 -4.85 -14.32 -10.49
N ASP A 142 -5.34 -13.09 -10.56
CA ASP A 142 -6.77 -12.74 -10.47
C ASP A 142 -7.41 -12.96 -9.09
N TYR A 143 -6.59 -13.08 -8.04
CA TYR A 143 -7.04 -13.09 -6.64
C TYR A 143 -6.41 -11.93 -5.87
N TRP A 144 -7.17 -11.38 -4.95
CA TRP A 144 -6.61 -10.55 -3.88
C TRP A 144 -6.29 -11.44 -2.68
N LEU A 145 -5.23 -11.09 -1.97
CA LEU A 145 -4.77 -11.75 -0.75
C LEU A 145 -4.47 -10.69 0.30
N VAL A 146 -4.95 -10.90 1.53
CA VAL A 146 -4.70 -10.01 2.67
C VAL A 146 -4.37 -10.83 3.92
N ASN A 147 -3.34 -10.40 4.63
CA ASN A 147 -2.95 -10.94 5.92
C ASN A 147 -3.35 -9.95 7.02
N LEU A 148 -4.48 -10.22 7.67
CA LEU A 148 -5.04 -9.32 8.68
C LEU A 148 -4.24 -9.32 9.99
N ASN A 149 -3.27 -10.21 10.16
CA ASN A 149 -2.38 -10.17 11.33
C ASN A 149 -1.30 -9.08 11.20
N ASN A 150 -1.23 -8.41 10.03
CA ASN A 150 -0.29 -7.31 9.82
C ASN A 150 -0.80 -5.97 10.39
N PHE A 151 -2.05 -5.87 10.85
CA PHE A 151 -2.48 -4.73 11.67
C PHE A 151 -1.59 -4.60 12.93
N SER A 152 -1.50 -3.38 13.48
CA SER A 152 -0.76 -3.11 14.73
C SER A 152 -1.29 -3.96 15.90
N SER A 153 -2.58 -4.24 15.88
CA SER A 153 -3.25 -5.21 16.73
C SER A 153 -4.08 -6.11 15.83
N ALA A 154 -3.83 -7.41 15.87
CA ALA A 154 -4.64 -8.38 15.13
C ALA A 154 -6.14 -8.19 15.48
N PRO A 155 -7.04 -8.23 14.48
CA PRO A 155 -8.47 -8.13 14.75
C PRO A 155 -8.93 -9.23 15.72
N ALA A 156 -9.88 -8.92 16.60
CA ALA A 156 -10.50 -9.93 17.46
C ALA A 156 -11.40 -10.86 16.63
N ASP A 157 -11.50 -12.14 17.02
CA ASP A 157 -12.46 -13.06 16.42
C ASP A 157 -13.89 -12.46 16.43
N GLY A 158 -14.57 -12.49 15.30
CA GLY A 158 -15.87 -11.84 15.10
C GLY A 158 -15.80 -10.36 14.70
N ALA A 159 -14.62 -9.74 14.59
CA ALA A 159 -14.50 -8.35 14.15
C ALA A 159 -14.95 -8.17 12.70
N THR A 160 -15.59 -7.04 12.40
CA THR A 160 -15.91 -6.67 11.02
C THR A 160 -14.66 -6.20 10.29
N ILE A 161 -14.41 -6.77 9.11
CA ILE A 161 -13.37 -6.35 8.19
C ILE A 161 -14.04 -5.75 6.97
N ASN A 162 -13.58 -4.57 6.57
CA ASN A 162 -14.00 -3.94 5.34
C ASN A 162 -12.79 -3.86 4.42
N ILE A 163 -13.01 -4.10 3.14
CA ILE A 163 -12.00 -3.95 2.11
C ILE A 163 -12.62 -3.21 0.92
N LEU A 164 -11.86 -2.27 0.36
CA LEU A 164 -12.25 -1.51 -0.82
C LEU A 164 -11.14 -1.61 -1.85
N PHE A 165 -11.51 -2.00 -3.06
CA PHE A 165 -10.60 -2.15 -4.19
C PHE A 165 -10.82 -1.04 -5.20
N GLY A 166 -9.75 -0.62 -5.87
CA GLY A 166 -9.82 0.26 -7.03
C GLY A 166 -8.85 -0.18 -8.13
N GLU A 167 -9.19 0.20 -9.35
CA GLU A 167 -8.24 0.12 -10.46
C GLU A 167 -7.09 1.10 -10.25
N THR A 168 -5.89 0.70 -10.67
CA THR A 168 -4.67 1.52 -10.50
C THR A 168 -4.48 2.54 -11.62
N ASP A 169 -5.36 2.57 -12.62
CA ASP A 169 -5.29 3.52 -13.71
C ASP A 169 -6.22 4.72 -13.47
N SER A 170 -5.70 5.91 -13.78
CA SER A 170 -6.35 7.20 -13.49
C SER A 170 -7.65 7.49 -14.27
N GLY A 171 -8.18 6.52 -15.02
CA GLY A 171 -9.11 6.73 -16.13
C GLY A 171 -10.61 6.67 -15.78
N SER A 172 -11.04 5.75 -14.93
CA SER A 172 -12.44 5.56 -14.52
C SER A 172 -12.50 4.28 -13.69
N SER A 173 -12.09 4.33 -12.42
CA SER A 173 -11.98 3.12 -11.63
C SER A 173 -13.35 2.57 -11.26
N SER A 174 -13.62 1.35 -11.72
CA SER A 174 -14.55 0.46 -11.03
C SER A 174 -14.07 0.33 -9.58
N LEU A 175 -14.98 0.46 -8.62
CA LEU A 175 -14.67 0.18 -7.22
C LEU A 175 -15.37 -1.11 -6.83
N TRP A 176 -14.71 -1.91 -6.01
CA TRP A 176 -15.33 -3.06 -5.36
C TRP A 176 -15.28 -2.84 -3.86
N SER A 177 -16.32 -3.25 -3.15
CA SER A 177 -16.34 -3.20 -1.70
C SER A 177 -16.84 -4.52 -1.16
N HIS A 178 -16.16 -5.00 -0.13
CA HIS A 178 -16.50 -6.24 0.53
C HIS A 178 -16.38 -6.07 2.04
N THR A 179 -17.33 -6.66 2.75
CA THR A 179 -17.34 -6.69 4.21
C THR A 179 -17.56 -8.12 4.64
N PHE A 180 -16.71 -8.59 5.55
CA PHE A 180 -16.81 -9.93 6.11
C PHE A 180 -16.48 -9.91 7.60
N THR A 181 -16.71 -11.04 8.26
CA THR A 181 -16.39 -11.23 9.67
C THR A 181 -15.05 -11.93 9.78
N PHE A 182 -14.11 -11.32 10.49
CA PHE A 182 -12.84 -11.95 10.83
C PHE A 182 -13.11 -13.20 11.65
N GLN A 183 -12.55 -14.31 11.20
CA GLN A 183 -12.52 -15.57 11.92
C GLN A 183 -11.07 -15.90 12.21
N GLN A 184 -10.71 -16.03 13.48
CA GLN A 184 -9.38 -16.51 13.85
C GLN A 184 -9.31 -18.02 13.54
N ALA A 185 -9.20 -18.35 12.26
CA ALA A 185 -9.05 -19.70 11.76
C ALA A 185 -7.57 -20.11 11.79
N SER A 186 -7.33 -21.42 11.78
CA SER A 186 -6.00 -21.99 11.47
C SER A 186 -5.73 -22.04 9.97
N ASP A 187 -6.76 -21.82 9.14
CA ASP A 187 -6.76 -22.10 7.71
C ASP A 187 -7.12 -20.83 6.91
N ASP A 188 -6.70 -20.81 5.64
CA ASP A 188 -7.03 -19.72 4.71
C ASP A 188 -8.54 -19.64 4.44
N SER A 189 -9.04 -18.41 4.32
CA SER A 189 -10.46 -18.10 4.20
C SER A 189 -10.81 -17.46 2.86
N ASN A 190 -11.47 -18.24 2.00
CA ASN A 190 -12.00 -17.75 0.72
C ASN A 190 -13.27 -16.91 0.93
N GLN A 191 -13.22 -15.64 0.54
CA GLN A 191 -14.34 -14.69 0.59
C GLN A 191 -15.19 -14.67 -0.68
N GLY A 192 -14.86 -15.49 -1.68
CA GLY A 192 -15.60 -15.62 -2.93
C GLY A 192 -15.37 -14.46 -3.89
N THR A 193 -16.37 -14.20 -4.75
CA THR A 193 -16.31 -13.13 -5.74
C THR A 193 -17.00 -11.87 -5.21
N VAL A 194 -16.27 -10.75 -5.20
CA VAL A 194 -16.77 -9.43 -4.80
C VAL A 194 -17.46 -8.77 -5.98
N ALA A 195 -18.70 -8.34 -5.80
CA ALA A 195 -19.45 -7.63 -6.85
C ALA A 195 -18.85 -6.24 -7.12
N ALA A 196 -18.88 -5.82 -8.39
CA ALA A 196 -18.52 -4.46 -8.78
C ALA A 196 -19.51 -3.46 -8.16
N GLY A 197 -18.97 -2.43 -7.52
CA GLY A 197 -19.68 -1.29 -6.97
C GLY A 197 -19.80 -0.14 -7.97
N LEU A 198 -20.11 1.06 -7.45
CA LEU A 198 -20.16 2.29 -8.24
C LEU A 198 -18.74 2.80 -8.52
N GLY A 199 -18.54 3.39 -9.70
CA GLY A 199 -17.25 3.95 -10.08
C GLY A 199 -16.88 5.21 -9.28
N GLY A 200 -15.58 5.46 -9.16
CA GLY A 200 -15.04 6.66 -8.53
C GLY A 200 -13.54 6.72 -8.69
N ALA A 201 -13.02 7.84 -9.19
CA ALA A 201 -11.60 7.99 -9.49
C ALA A 201 -10.74 7.99 -8.22
N CYS A 202 -9.65 7.21 -8.23
CA CYS A 202 -8.64 7.26 -7.18
C CYS A 202 -7.91 8.61 -7.20
N PRO A 203 -7.57 9.19 -6.03
CA PRO A 203 -6.69 10.34 -6.00
C PRO A 203 -5.31 9.98 -6.58
N GLY A 204 -4.59 10.97 -7.08
CA GLY A 204 -3.22 10.81 -7.52
C GLY A 204 -2.27 11.46 -6.52
N LEU A 205 -1.28 10.73 -6.02
CA LEU A 205 -0.19 11.32 -5.25
C LEU A 205 0.73 12.08 -6.22
N ALA A 206 0.75 13.40 -6.14
CA ALA A 206 1.45 14.26 -7.11
C ALA A 206 2.92 14.48 -6.72
N SER A 207 3.17 14.71 -5.44
CA SER A 207 4.52 14.70 -4.89
C SER A 207 4.49 14.49 -3.38
N VAL A 208 5.53 13.84 -2.88
CA VAL A 208 5.97 13.99 -1.49
C VAL A 208 7.29 14.75 -1.58
N GLY A 209 7.50 15.73 -0.71
CA GLY A 209 8.71 16.52 -0.63
C GLY A 209 9.10 16.70 0.82
N ARG A 210 10.40 16.71 1.13
CA ARG A 210 10.87 17.00 2.48
C ARG A 210 11.73 18.26 2.47
N VAL A 211 11.36 19.22 3.31
CA VAL A 211 12.20 20.40 3.60
C VAL A 211 12.50 20.38 5.08
N ASP A 212 13.78 20.26 5.42
CA ASP A 212 14.26 20.05 6.78
C ASP A 212 13.60 18.83 7.44
N THR A 213 12.75 19.06 8.43
CA THR A 213 12.02 18.05 9.20
C THR A 213 10.53 18.03 8.89
N THR A 214 10.12 18.70 7.80
CA THR A 214 8.71 18.82 7.42
C THR A 214 8.48 18.12 6.09
N ASN A 215 7.51 17.21 6.06
CA ASN A 215 7.05 16.55 4.85
C ASN A 215 5.88 17.35 4.26
N TYR A 216 5.94 17.61 2.96
CA TYR A 216 4.94 18.30 2.17
C TYR A 216 4.37 17.30 1.17
N ILE A 217 3.08 17.03 1.30
CA ILE A 217 2.36 16.08 0.48
C ILE A 217 1.46 16.88 -0.44
N SER A 218 1.54 16.65 -1.74
CA SER A 218 0.64 17.20 -2.73
C SER A 218 -0.05 16.09 -3.51
N TYR A 219 -1.33 16.27 -3.81
CA TYR A 219 -2.15 15.27 -4.47
C TYR A 219 -3.20 15.90 -5.36
N SER A 220 -3.71 15.12 -6.32
CA SER A 220 -4.82 15.47 -7.19
C SER A 220 -6.05 14.63 -6.88
N GLY A 221 -7.23 15.21 -7.04
CA GLY A 221 -8.51 14.54 -6.81
C GLY A 221 -9.67 15.49 -7.09
N SER A 222 -10.90 14.99 -7.05
CA SER A 222 -12.11 15.82 -7.14
C SER A 222 -12.30 16.67 -5.87
N ALA A 223 -13.11 17.73 -5.96
CA ALA A 223 -13.50 18.49 -4.77
C ALA A 223 -14.18 17.57 -3.74
N GLY A 224 -13.74 17.63 -2.47
CA GLY A 224 -14.18 16.71 -1.44
C GLY A 224 -13.26 16.67 -0.22
N THR A 225 -13.59 15.81 0.73
CA THR A 225 -12.75 15.53 1.90
C THR A 225 -11.89 14.31 1.63
N TYR A 226 -10.64 14.38 2.08
CA TYR A 226 -9.66 13.32 1.95
C TYR A 226 -9.09 12.97 3.33
N LEU A 227 -8.96 11.69 3.59
CA LEU A 227 -8.26 11.12 4.74
C LEU A 227 -6.80 10.90 4.37
N LEU A 228 -5.90 11.23 5.29
CA LEU A 228 -4.47 11.07 5.11
C LEU A 228 -3.95 10.04 6.09
N TYR A 229 -3.17 9.10 5.55
CA TYR A 229 -2.52 8.08 6.33
C TYR A 229 -1.03 8.05 6.06
N ARG A 230 -0.27 7.59 7.06
CA ARG A 230 1.18 7.55 7.06
C ARG A 230 1.70 6.18 7.48
N SER A 231 2.69 5.66 6.75
CA SER A 231 3.54 4.57 7.22
C SER A 231 4.93 5.12 7.54
N GLN A 232 5.51 4.66 8.64
CA GLN A 232 6.90 4.92 9.02
C GLN A 232 7.74 3.64 9.00
N GLN A 233 7.16 2.53 8.55
CA GLN A 233 7.80 1.23 8.58
C GLN A 233 8.08 0.78 7.16
N ALA A 234 9.38 0.59 6.89
CA ALA A 234 9.83 -0.02 5.66
C ALA A 234 9.33 -1.48 5.59
N SER A 235 9.13 -1.96 4.38
CA SER A 235 8.73 -3.34 4.09
C SER A 235 9.78 -4.35 4.60
N ASP A 236 11.06 -3.96 4.55
CA ASP A 236 12.20 -4.65 5.15
C ASP A 236 13.29 -3.65 5.62
N GLY A 237 14.36 -4.13 6.27
CA GLY A 237 15.43 -3.30 6.83
C GLY A 237 16.31 -2.55 5.81
N THR A 238 16.08 -2.75 4.51
CA THR A 238 16.79 -2.14 3.38
C THR A 238 15.87 -1.45 2.37
N ALA A 239 14.55 -1.58 2.52
CA ALA A 239 13.60 -1.23 1.50
C ALA A 239 13.29 0.26 1.42
N SER A 240 13.12 0.74 0.18
CA SER A 240 12.50 2.02 -0.14
C SER A 240 10.96 1.97 -0.11
N ARG A 241 10.36 0.83 0.25
CA ARG A 241 8.92 0.53 0.17
C ARG A 241 8.26 0.46 1.55
N SER A 242 6.98 0.78 1.60
CA SER A 242 6.15 0.68 2.82
C SER A 242 5.86 -0.77 3.15
N ASN A 243 5.67 -1.09 4.43
CA ASN A 243 5.11 -2.37 4.86
C ASN A 243 3.57 -2.48 4.69
N GLY A 244 2.97 -1.59 3.92
CA GLY A 244 1.53 -1.56 3.65
C GLY A 244 0.64 -1.19 4.84
N ARG A 245 1.22 -0.85 5.99
CA ARG A 245 0.46 -0.47 7.18
C ARG A 245 0.51 1.02 7.41
N TYR A 246 -0.64 1.67 7.36
CA TYR A 246 -0.73 3.12 7.47
C TYR A 246 -1.64 3.55 8.61
N GLN A 247 -1.20 4.57 9.34
CA GLN A 247 -1.89 5.16 10.47
C GLN A 247 -2.53 6.49 10.07
N TYR A 248 -3.76 6.75 10.54
CA TYR A 248 -4.47 7.98 10.25
C TYR A 248 -3.79 9.17 10.93
N ILE A 249 -3.55 10.24 10.16
CA ILE A 249 -2.87 11.46 10.65
C ILE A 249 -3.71 12.73 10.52
N GLY A 250 -4.80 12.69 9.74
CA GLY A 250 -5.68 13.84 9.59
C GLY A 250 -6.53 13.79 8.32
N SER A 251 -7.30 14.85 8.11
CA SER A 251 -8.14 15.01 6.92
C SER A 251 -7.96 16.39 6.31
N GLN A 252 -8.10 16.49 4.99
CA GLN A 252 -8.05 17.74 4.25
C GLN A 252 -9.23 17.83 3.28
N THR A 253 -9.99 18.92 3.35
CA THR A 253 -11.02 19.24 2.35
C THR A 253 -10.41 20.13 1.27
N ILE A 254 -10.71 19.81 0.01
CA ILE A 254 -10.28 20.60 -1.15
C ILE A 254 -11.51 21.04 -1.95
N SER A 255 -11.47 22.27 -2.47
CA SER A 255 -12.54 22.82 -3.30
C SER A 255 -12.25 22.75 -4.80
N GLY A 256 -11.05 22.31 -5.17
CA GLY A 256 -10.56 22.23 -6.55
C GLY A 256 -10.06 20.83 -6.91
N SER A 257 -9.14 20.76 -7.86
CA SER A 257 -8.59 19.50 -8.36
C SER A 257 -7.29 19.05 -7.66
N SER A 258 -6.80 19.82 -6.70
CA SER A 258 -5.56 19.56 -5.99
C SER A 258 -5.66 19.88 -4.51
N GLY A 259 -4.88 19.13 -3.73
CA GLY A 259 -4.72 19.30 -2.29
C GLY A 259 -3.26 19.28 -1.87
N SER A 260 -3.01 19.81 -0.67
CA SER A 260 -1.72 19.70 -0.01
C SER A 260 -1.89 19.50 1.48
N PHE A 261 -0.97 18.75 2.08
CA PHE A 261 -0.89 18.54 3.52
C PHE A 261 0.56 18.66 4.00
N THR A 262 0.72 19.06 5.26
CA THR A 262 2.01 19.22 5.90
C THR A 262 2.09 18.32 7.12
N ASP A 263 3.05 17.40 7.11
CA ASP A 263 3.37 16.55 8.25
C ASP A 263 4.69 16.98 8.88
N ILE A 264 4.65 17.30 10.18
CA ILE A 264 5.79 17.81 10.95
C ILE A 264 6.60 16.70 11.62
N THR A 265 6.33 15.42 11.34
CA THR A 265 7.17 14.34 11.86
C THR A 265 8.57 14.36 11.29
N LEU A 266 9.54 14.09 12.17
CA LEU A 266 10.96 14.11 11.85
C LEU A 266 11.38 12.93 10.95
N ASP A 267 10.61 11.85 10.96
CA ASP A 267 10.93 10.65 10.21
C ASP A 267 10.47 10.77 8.75
N GLN A 268 11.21 10.11 7.87
CA GLN A 268 10.76 9.89 6.51
C GLN A 268 9.60 8.89 6.53
N SER A 269 8.63 9.08 5.63
CA SER A 269 7.38 8.32 5.70
C SER A 269 6.75 8.16 4.32
N TRP A 270 5.98 7.10 4.18
CA TRP A 270 5.08 6.87 3.05
C TRP A 270 3.71 7.45 3.37
N TYR A 271 3.01 7.96 2.36
CA TYR A 271 1.70 8.58 2.53
C TYR A 271 0.70 8.01 1.53
N ILE A 272 -0.52 7.80 1.99
CA ILE A 272 -1.66 7.51 1.14
C ILE A 272 -2.81 8.45 1.45
N ILE A 273 -3.51 8.86 0.40
CA ILE A 273 -4.67 9.74 0.48
C ILE A 273 -5.90 8.94 0.05
N VAL A 274 -6.99 9.02 0.81
CA VAL A 274 -8.23 8.27 0.54
C VAL A 274 -9.42 9.22 0.55
N PRO A 275 -10.30 9.22 -0.46
CA PRO A 275 -11.53 10.02 -0.43
C PRO A 275 -12.41 9.64 0.75
N ALA A 276 -13.05 10.64 1.36
CA ALA A 276 -13.99 10.46 2.46
C ALA A 276 -15.40 10.94 2.10
N ASP A 277 -16.42 10.29 2.66
CA ASP A 277 -17.79 10.79 2.62
C ASP A 277 -18.02 11.95 3.63
N GLY A 278 -19.25 12.46 3.69
CA GLY A 278 -19.62 13.54 4.63
C GLY A 278 -19.55 13.16 6.11
N SER A 279 -19.37 11.88 6.43
CA SER A 279 -19.19 11.34 7.78
C SER A 279 -17.74 10.93 8.06
N ASN A 280 -16.80 11.30 7.18
CA ASN A 280 -15.39 10.90 7.20
C ASN A 280 -15.15 9.40 7.04
N ASN A 281 -16.09 8.62 6.51
CA ASN A 281 -15.82 7.23 6.15
C ASN A 281 -15.03 7.16 4.85
N ILE A 282 -14.20 6.13 4.71
CA ILE A 282 -13.56 5.79 3.44
C ILE A 282 -14.64 5.59 2.35
N ASN A 283 -14.51 6.32 1.25
CA ASN A 283 -15.50 6.35 0.14
C ASN A 283 -14.83 6.29 -1.24
N GLY A 284 -13.70 5.61 -1.34
CA GLY A 284 -12.96 5.45 -2.58
C GLY A 284 -11.65 4.72 -2.38
N CYS A 285 -11.00 4.39 -3.49
CA CYS A 285 -9.65 3.84 -3.48
C CYS A 285 -8.63 4.85 -2.96
N HIS A 286 -7.50 4.32 -2.47
CA HIS A 286 -6.38 5.15 -2.05
C HIS A 286 -5.62 5.72 -3.24
N SER A 287 -4.74 6.68 -2.94
CA SER A 287 -3.93 7.34 -3.94
C SER A 287 -2.96 6.38 -4.62
N ILE A 288 -2.89 6.49 -5.94
CA ILE A 288 -1.83 5.88 -6.75
C ILE A 288 -0.69 6.87 -6.96
N GLU A 289 0.53 6.38 -7.12
CA GLU A 289 1.65 7.23 -7.52
C GLU A 289 1.51 7.70 -8.96
N ARG A 290 1.80 8.99 -9.18
CA ARG A 290 1.68 9.57 -10.51
C ARG A 290 2.81 9.09 -11.42
N GLY A 291 2.46 8.28 -12.41
CA GLY A 291 3.36 7.88 -13.50
C GLY A 291 3.95 6.49 -13.36
N THR A 292 3.51 5.70 -12.39
CA THR A 292 3.83 4.28 -12.29
C THR A 292 2.57 3.46 -12.56
N ALA A 293 2.69 2.40 -13.36
CA ALA A 293 1.63 1.39 -13.50
C ALA A 293 1.60 0.42 -12.31
N ALA A 294 2.49 0.62 -11.32
CA ALA A 294 2.59 -0.15 -10.11
C ALA A 294 2.10 0.72 -8.93
N PRO A 295 1.01 0.33 -8.24
CA PRO A 295 0.50 1.06 -7.06
C PRO A 295 1.50 1.07 -5.89
N THR A 296 2.55 0.24 -5.97
CA THR A 296 3.54 -0.04 -4.93
C THR A 296 4.89 0.66 -5.14
N ALA A 297 4.92 1.66 -6.02
CA ALA A 297 6.14 2.39 -6.32
C ALA A 297 6.40 3.57 -5.38
N ILE A 298 5.68 3.71 -4.24
CA ILE A 298 5.98 4.76 -3.25
C ILE A 298 7.37 4.54 -2.69
N GLN A 299 8.35 5.13 -3.37
CA GLN A 299 9.75 5.02 -3.06
C GLN A 299 10.19 6.26 -2.29
N LEU A 300 10.93 6.03 -1.21
CA LEU A 300 11.60 7.09 -0.45
C LEU A 300 12.58 7.92 -1.30
N ASP A 301 13.16 7.34 -2.35
CA ASP A 301 14.33 7.86 -3.06
C ASP A 301 14.02 8.78 -4.25
N GLN A 302 12.74 9.05 -4.55
CA GLN A 302 12.35 10.23 -5.35
C GLN A 302 12.21 11.51 -4.52
N LEU A 303 12.42 11.46 -3.20
CA LEU A 303 12.68 12.64 -2.37
C LEU A 303 14.11 13.13 -2.60
N GLY A 304 14.40 13.55 -3.83
CA GLY A 304 15.54 14.41 -4.07
C GLY A 304 15.43 15.58 -3.11
N ILE A 305 16.41 15.71 -2.21
CA ILE A 305 16.74 17.00 -1.63
C ILE A 305 17.12 17.86 -2.83
N ASN A 306 16.12 18.46 -3.49
CA ASN A 306 16.31 19.56 -4.41
C ASN A 306 16.60 20.78 -3.52
N SER A 307 17.75 20.76 -2.84
CA SER A 307 18.30 21.93 -2.13
C SER A 307 18.64 23.09 -3.09
N SER A 308 18.24 23.02 -4.37
CA SER A 308 18.52 24.05 -5.37
C SER A 308 17.35 24.48 -6.25
N THR A 309 16.13 23.91 -6.18
CA THR A 309 15.08 24.28 -7.17
C THR A 309 13.62 24.39 -6.70
N MET A 310 13.28 24.25 -5.41
CA MET A 310 12.00 24.84 -4.95
C MET A 310 12.13 26.36 -4.93
N ALA A 311 11.98 26.98 -6.10
CA ALA A 311 11.84 28.42 -6.23
C ALA A 311 10.65 28.86 -5.35
N PRO A 312 10.81 29.91 -4.52
CA PRO A 312 9.84 30.32 -3.50
C PRO A 312 8.50 30.88 -4.05
N ALA A 313 8.18 30.67 -5.34
CA ALA A 313 7.04 31.28 -6.01
C ALA A 313 5.68 30.84 -5.44
N ALA A 314 5.54 29.56 -5.03
CA ALA A 314 4.28 29.09 -4.43
C ALA A 314 4.09 29.58 -2.99
N PHE A 315 5.20 29.77 -2.25
CA PHE A 315 5.15 30.22 -0.84
C PHE A 315 5.03 31.75 -0.73
N LEU A 316 5.61 32.50 -1.68
CA LEU A 316 5.41 33.96 -1.80
C LEU A 316 3.97 34.32 -2.16
N GLY A 317 3.23 33.47 -2.89
CA GLY A 317 1.82 33.71 -3.22
C GLY A 317 0.90 33.72 -1.98
N LEU A 318 1.14 32.81 -1.03
CA LEU A 318 0.34 32.68 0.19
C LEU A 318 0.73 33.74 1.25
N LEU A 319 2.01 34.08 1.38
CA LEU A 319 2.46 35.17 2.24
C LEU A 319 2.09 36.55 1.68
N ALA A 320 2.16 36.78 0.37
CA ALA A 320 1.79 38.05 -0.24
C ALA A 320 0.29 38.31 -0.16
N THR A 321 -0.57 37.30 -0.34
CA THR A 321 -2.02 37.47 -0.15
C THR A 321 -2.35 37.78 1.30
N THR A 322 -1.74 37.10 2.28
CA THR A 322 -1.98 37.34 3.71
C THR A 322 -1.45 38.70 4.20
N LEU A 323 -0.31 39.16 3.69
CA LEU A 323 0.21 40.52 3.93
C LEU A 323 -0.61 41.61 3.24
N LEU A 324 -1.19 41.34 2.06
CA LEU A 324 -2.08 42.30 1.39
C LEU A 324 -3.40 42.46 2.15
N THR A 325 -3.99 41.37 2.67
CA THR A 325 -5.21 41.44 3.50
C THR A 325 -4.93 42.14 4.83
N LEU A 326 -3.81 41.83 5.51
CA LEU A 326 -3.44 42.56 6.74
C LEU A 326 -3.19 44.05 6.45
N GLY A 327 -2.51 44.38 5.35
CA GLY A 327 -2.25 45.75 4.94
C GLY A 327 -3.53 46.54 4.61
N LEU A 328 -4.52 45.92 3.97
CA LEU A 328 -5.81 46.54 3.70
C LEU A 328 -6.62 46.81 4.98
N VAL A 329 -6.64 45.86 5.92
CA VAL A 329 -7.36 46.00 7.20
C VAL A 329 -6.74 47.12 8.05
N VAL A 330 -5.40 47.21 8.10
CA VAL A 330 -4.69 48.27 8.84
C VAL A 330 -4.92 49.65 8.20
N ARG A 331 -4.97 49.74 6.85
CA ARG A 331 -5.30 51.00 6.16
C ARG A 331 -6.74 51.46 6.40
N GLN A 332 -7.72 50.55 6.43
CA GLN A 332 -9.11 50.91 6.76
C GLN A 332 -9.27 51.38 8.21
N MET A 333 -8.58 50.75 9.18
CA MET A 333 -8.59 51.20 10.58
C MET A 333 -7.95 52.59 10.77
N LEU A 334 -6.85 52.88 10.06
CA LEU A 334 -6.17 54.18 10.14
C LEU A 334 -6.97 55.31 9.46
N TRP A 335 -7.75 55.00 8.41
CA TRP A 335 -8.60 55.99 7.75
C TRP A 335 -9.85 56.32 8.59
N SER A 336 -10.45 55.33 9.25
CA SER A 336 -11.58 55.52 10.17
C SER A 336 -11.22 56.42 11.36
N ARG A 337 -10.01 56.28 11.93
CA ARG A 337 -9.55 57.14 13.05
C ARG A 337 -9.30 58.60 12.67
N ARG A 338 -9.16 58.95 11.38
CA ARG A 338 -8.91 60.34 10.94
C ARG A 338 -10.18 61.16 10.73
N GLN A 339 -11.37 60.56 10.76
CA GLN A 339 -12.63 61.29 10.55
C GLN A 339 -13.30 61.78 11.84
N THR A 340 -12.73 61.52 13.02
CA THR A 340 -13.41 61.82 14.31
C THR A 340 -12.94 63.11 15.00
N THR A 341 -12.23 64.02 14.33
CA THR A 341 -11.71 65.23 14.98
C THR A 341 -12.03 66.51 14.21
N THR A 342 -13.31 66.87 14.08
CA THR A 342 -13.68 68.26 13.73
C THR A 342 -15.04 68.66 14.32
N THR A 343 -15.04 68.96 15.62
CA THR A 343 -16.06 69.76 16.34
C THR A 343 -15.36 70.19 17.63
N THR A 344 -15.31 71.43 18.10
CA THR A 344 -16.12 72.63 17.90
C THR A 344 -15.32 73.78 18.55
N ARG A 345 -15.25 74.97 17.95
CA ARG A 345 -15.08 76.20 18.75
C ARG A 345 -15.52 77.44 17.99
N SER A 346 -16.66 77.99 18.38
CA SER A 346 -17.02 79.38 18.12
C SER A 346 -17.65 80.00 19.37
N SER A 347 -17.19 81.23 19.65
CA SER A 347 -17.82 82.34 20.38
C SER A 347 -18.12 82.20 21.88
N GLY A 348 -17.50 83.11 22.62
CA GLY A 348 -17.68 83.47 24.02
C GLY A 348 -16.52 84.37 24.43
#